data_AF-A0A2S2PB25-F1
#
_entry.id   AF-A0A2S2PB25-F1
#
_cell.length_a   1.000
_cell.length_b   1.000
_cell.length_c   1.000
_cell.angle_alpha   90.00
_cell.angle_beta   90.00
_cell.angle_gamma   90.00
#
_symmetry.space_group_name_H-M   'P 1'
#
loop_
_entity.id
_entity.type
_entity.pdbx_description
1 polymer ?
#
loop_
_entity_poly.entity_id
_entity_poly.type
_entity_poly.pdbx_seq_one_letter_code
_entity_poly.pdbx_strand_id
1 'polypeptide(L)'
;MTTFKTENRHGYSVKFSPNRSNLLAIATSQYYGFKGGGTLFLVKYDDDRCMISKKYEMHWDDGLFDVVWSRSVYSLLVTGSGDGTVQMWNYKYPQKPVRTFNEHKKEVCGVDWCQNSIDDFLLSASWDCSVKLWDPNKYCSLTTYKGHDRLVYEAKWSPFLSSCFASVSGRIK
;
A
#
# COMPACT_ATOMS: atom_id res chain seq x y z
N MET A 1 13.67 2.51 23.89
CA MET A 1 12.76 2.38 22.74
C MET A 1 13.59 2.10 21.51
N THR A 2 13.26 1.06 20.76
CA THR A 2 14.00 0.64 19.56
C THR A 2 13.57 1.49 18.37
N THR A 3 14.52 2.06 17.65
CA THR A 3 14.22 2.99 16.56
C THR A 3 14.97 2.59 15.29
N PHE A 4 14.25 2.58 14.17
CA PHE A 4 14.83 2.44 12.84
C PHE A 4 14.67 3.75 12.08
N LYS A 5 15.79 4.36 11.68
CA LYS A 5 15.81 5.66 10.99
C LYS A 5 15.82 5.44 9.48
N THR A 6 14.81 6.00 8.80
CA THR A 6 14.77 6.07 7.34
C THR A 6 15.38 7.38 6.88
N GLU A 7 16.66 7.37 6.51
CA GLU A 7 17.37 8.60 6.14
C GLU A 7 16.76 9.28 4.90
N ASN A 8 16.53 10.59 4.98
CA ASN A 8 15.93 11.40 3.90
C ASN A 8 14.59 10.84 3.37
N ARG A 9 13.84 10.16 4.24
CA ARG A 9 12.55 9.52 3.92
C ARG A 9 11.57 9.77 5.07
N HIS A 10 10.34 10.08 4.72
CA HIS A 10 9.23 10.30 5.64
C HIS A 10 8.29 9.10 5.59
N GLY A 11 7.95 8.53 6.75
CA GLY A 11 7.03 7.41 6.84
C GLY A 11 5.58 7.85 6.63
N TYR A 12 4.87 7.11 5.79
CA TYR A 12 3.45 7.33 5.51
C TYR A 12 2.57 6.19 6.03
N SER A 13 3.04 4.94 5.90
CA SER A 13 2.29 3.78 6.37
C SER A 13 3.23 2.70 6.91
N VAL A 14 2.80 2.03 7.97
CA VAL A 14 3.49 0.89 8.57
C VAL A 14 2.50 -0.23 8.82
N LYS A 15 2.83 -1.46 8.40
CA LYS A 15 1.99 -2.65 8.62
C LYS A 15 2.84 -3.86 9.02
N PHE A 16 2.40 -4.56 10.05
CA PHE A 16 2.93 -5.89 10.38
C PHE A 16 2.51 -6.91 9.32
N SER A 17 3.42 -7.84 9.04
CA SER A 17 3.10 -8.98 8.18
C SER A 17 2.08 -9.88 8.88
N PRO A 18 0.97 -10.25 8.21
CA PRO A 18 -0.06 -11.09 8.80
C PRO A 18 0.43 -12.52 9.07
N ASN A 19 1.44 -12.99 8.33
CA ASN A 19 1.97 -14.36 8.45
C ASN A 19 3.30 -14.41 9.22
N ARG A 20 3.93 -13.28 9.53
CA ARG A 20 5.24 -13.21 10.20
C ARG A 20 5.25 -12.11 11.25
N SER A 21 5.17 -12.49 12.52
CA SER A 21 5.14 -11.57 13.66
C SER A 21 6.32 -10.60 13.70
N ASN A 22 7.48 -11.02 13.20
CA ASN A 22 8.72 -10.28 13.27
C ASN A 22 9.04 -9.43 12.02
N LEU A 23 8.09 -9.25 11.10
CA LEU A 23 8.33 -8.53 9.85
C LEU A 23 7.33 -7.37 9.70
N LEU A 24 7.86 -6.18 9.43
CA LEU A 24 7.09 -4.98 9.14
C LEU A 24 7.39 -4.46 7.74
N ALA A 25 6.38 -3.87 7.12
CA ALA A 25 6.51 -3.07 5.91
C ALA A 25 6.28 -1.61 6.22
N ILE A 26 7.11 -0.74 5.63
CA ILE A 26 7.07 0.71 5.83
C ILE A 26 7.11 1.38 4.46
N ALA A 27 6.00 2.03 4.07
CA ALA A 27 5.96 2.91 2.91
C ALA A 27 6.49 4.29 3.30
N THR A 28 7.41 4.80 2.49
CA THR A 28 8.03 6.11 2.71
C THR A 28 8.12 6.92 1.43
N SER A 29 8.23 8.23 1.60
CA SER A 29 8.44 9.18 0.51
C SER A 29 9.55 10.19 0.82
N GLN A 30 10.20 10.72 -0.21
CA GLN A 30 11.09 11.87 -0.10
C GLN A 30 10.31 13.17 0.07
N TYR A 31 11.00 14.20 0.60
CA TYR A 31 10.51 15.59 0.63
C TYR A 31 9.04 15.73 1.07
N TYR A 32 8.66 15.04 2.15
CA TYR A 32 7.29 15.01 2.69
C TYR A 32 6.20 14.65 1.67
N GLY A 33 6.49 13.79 0.69
CA GLY A 33 5.52 13.37 -0.31
C GLY A 33 5.24 14.37 -1.42
N PHE A 34 5.87 15.55 -1.42
CA PHE A 34 5.64 16.56 -2.45
C PHE A 34 6.45 16.31 -3.73
N LYS A 35 7.59 15.61 -3.62
CA LYS A 35 8.48 15.33 -4.74
C LYS A 35 9.42 14.17 -4.40
N GLY A 36 10.02 13.58 -5.42
CA GLY A 36 11.07 12.58 -5.28
C GLY A 36 10.52 11.17 -5.18
N GLY A 37 11.41 10.20 -5.02
CA GLY A 37 11.07 8.79 -5.04
C GLY A 37 10.61 8.26 -3.70
N GLY A 38 9.78 7.23 -3.77
CA GLY A 38 9.36 6.46 -2.62
C GLY A 38 10.29 5.29 -2.35
N THR A 39 10.28 4.82 -1.10
CA THR A 39 10.98 3.60 -0.71
C THR A 39 10.07 2.75 0.16
N LEU A 40 9.90 1.48 -0.21
CA LEU A 40 9.29 0.46 0.62
C LEU A 40 10.40 -0.27 1.39
N PHE A 41 10.43 -0.06 2.69
CA PHE A 41 11.34 -0.79 3.58
C PHE A 41 10.63 -2.01 4.15
N LEU A 42 11.33 -3.15 4.14
CA LEU A 42 10.97 -4.27 4.99
C LEU A 42 11.96 -4.39 6.12
N VAL A 43 11.43 -4.47 7.32
CA VAL A 43 12.19 -4.36 8.55
C VAL A 43 11.85 -5.54 9.43
N LYS A 44 12.89 -6.21 9.94
CA LYS A 44 12.75 -7.30 10.90
C LYS A 44 12.86 -6.74 12.31
N TYR A 45 11.95 -7.13 13.19
CA TYR A 45 12.02 -6.89 14.62
C TYR A 45 12.45 -8.16 15.34
N ASP A 46 13.38 -8.05 16.27
CA ASP A 46 13.84 -9.14 17.12
C ASP A 46 13.39 -8.84 18.55
N ASP A 47 12.40 -9.60 19.03
CA ASP A 47 11.81 -9.45 20.37
C ASP A 47 12.87 -9.66 21.46
N ASP A 48 13.71 -10.69 21.32
CA ASP A 48 14.70 -11.09 22.33
C ASP A 48 15.79 -10.04 22.50
N ARG A 49 16.21 -9.43 21.39
CA ARG A 49 17.31 -8.45 21.39
C ARG A 49 16.81 -7.02 21.54
N CYS A 50 15.51 -6.78 21.46
CA CYS A 50 14.94 -5.46 21.25
C CYS A 50 15.70 -4.73 20.12
N MET A 51 15.78 -5.35 18.95
CA MET A 51 16.52 -4.79 17.81
C MET A 51 15.66 -4.73 16.57
N ILE A 52 15.83 -3.66 15.79
CA ILE A 52 15.15 -3.47 14.52
C ILE A 52 16.23 -3.38 13.43
N SER A 53 16.11 -4.21 12.39
CA SER A 53 17.07 -4.26 11.28
C SER A 53 16.38 -4.23 9.93
N LYS A 54 16.91 -3.43 9.00
CA LYS A 54 16.47 -3.44 7.59
C LYS A 54 16.75 -4.81 6.97
N LYS A 55 15.75 -5.39 6.32
CA LYS A 55 15.86 -6.65 5.58
C LYS A 55 15.85 -6.43 4.07
N TYR A 56 14.91 -5.62 3.58
CA TYR A 56 14.80 -5.28 2.16
C TYR A 56 14.50 -3.80 1.98
N GLU A 57 14.90 -3.29 0.82
CA GLU A 57 14.69 -1.92 0.38
C GLU A 57 14.29 -1.96 -1.09
N MET A 58 13.13 -1.41 -1.41
CA MET A 58 12.56 -1.40 -2.75
C MET A 58 12.25 0.05 -3.11
N HIS A 59 12.76 0.51 -4.25
CA HIS A 59 12.65 1.90 -4.67
C HIS A 59 11.56 2.08 -5.73
N TRP A 60 10.88 3.22 -5.68
CA TRP A 60 9.94 3.66 -6.70
C TRP A 60 10.22 5.12 -7.08
N ASP A 61 9.82 5.49 -8.29
CA ASP A 61 10.15 6.80 -8.88
C ASP A 61 9.40 7.97 -8.23
N ASP A 62 8.23 7.69 -7.65
CA ASP A 62 7.42 8.66 -6.90
C ASP A 62 7.09 8.16 -5.48
N GLY A 63 6.58 9.04 -4.63
CA GLY A 63 6.31 8.79 -3.22
C GLY A 63 5.32 7.65 -2.97
N LEU A 64 5.63 6.78 -2.01
CA LEU A 64 4.73 5.71 -1.56
C LEU A 64 3.93 6.16 -0.33
N PHE A 65 2.60 6.08 -0.42
CA PHE A 65 1.69 6.65 0.59
C PHE A 65 0.98 5.61 1.45
N ASP A 66 0.75 4.40 0.94
CA ASP A 66 0.21 3.32 1.76
C ASP A 66 0.80 1.98 1.33
N VAL A 67 0.76 1.02 2.25
CA VAL A 67 1.20 -0.37 2.04
C VAL A 67 0.22 -1.33 2.68
N VAL A 68 -0.02 -2.45 1.99
CA VAL A 68 -0.80 -3.57 2.52
C VAL A 68 -0.14 -4.89 2.14
N TRP A 69 -0.22 -5.86 3.05
CA TRP A 69 0.25 -7.22 2.80
C TRP A 69 -0.83 -8.05 2.11
N SER A 70 -0.42 -8.93 1.20
CA SER A 70 -1.29 -10.00 0.74
C SER A 70 -1.62 -10.94 1.89
N ARG A 71 -2.87 -11.40 1.94
CA ARG A 71 -3.33 -12.40 2.92
C ARG A 71 -3.11 -13.83 2.41
N SER A 72 -3.20 -14.05 1.11
CA SER A 72 -3.03 -15.35 0.47
C SER A 72 -1.54 -15.70 0.32
N VAL A 73 -0.73 -14.75 -0.16
CA VAL A 73 0.69 -14.97 -0.47
C VAL A 73 1.58 -14.14 0.44
N TYR A 74 2.22 -14.79 1.42
CA TYR A 74 3.03 -14.13 2.44
C TYR A 74 4.18 -13.23 1.92
N SER A 75 4.63 -13.43 0.69
CA SER A 75 5.71 -12.66 0.09
C SER A 75 5.27 -11.41 -0.67
N LEU A 76 3.96 -11.24 -0.87
CA LEU A 76 3.40 -10.16 -1.66
C LEU A 76 2.94 -8.98 -0.79
N LEU A 77 3.21 -7.79 -1.32
CA LEU A 77 2.76 -6.51 -0.79
C LEU A 77 2.22 -5.65 -1.93
N VAL A 78 1.32 -4.74 -1.60
CA VAL A 78 0.84 -3.71 -2.52
C VAL A 78 1.09 -2.34 -1.93
N THR A 79 1.53 -1.40 -2.76
CA THR A 79 1.73 0.00 -2.40
C THR A 79 0.96 0.93 -3.32
N GLY A 80 0.50 2.06 -2.77
CA GLY A 80 -0.04 3.18 -3.54
C GLY A 80 1.00 4.29 -3.68
N SER A 81 1.07 4.90 -4.88
CA SER A 81 2.08 5.89 -5.24
C SER A 81 1.48 7.23 -5.69
N GLY A 82 2.28 8.30 -5.60
CA GLY A 82 1.94 9.65 -6.07
C GLY A 82 1.76 9.77 -7.58
N ASP A 83 2.41 8.93 -8.37
CA ASP A 83 2.25 8.88 -9.83
C ASP A 83 0.91 8.27 -10.30
N GLY A 84 0.03 7.88 -9.37
CA GLY A 84 -1.24 7.24 -9.66
C GLY A 84 -1.15 5.74 -9.92
N THR A 85 0.03 5.14 -9.75
CA THR A 85 0.19 3.71 -9.92
C THR A 85 0.02 2.95 -8.59
N VAL A 86 -0.45 1.71 -8.70
CA VAL A 86 -0.47 0.74 -7.60
C VAL A 86 0.57 -0.33 -7.93
N GLN A 87 1.55 -0.55 -7.06
CA GLN A 87 2.64 -1.51 -7.32
C GLN A 87 2.45 -2.74 -6.45
N MET A 88 2.56 -3.92 -7.05
CA MET A 88 2.61 -5.19 -6.34
C MET A 88 4.03 -5.70 -6.28
N TRP A 89 4.56 -5.84 -5.07
CA TRP A 89 5.93 -6.25 -4.79
C TRP A 89 5.97 -7.69 -4.32
N ASN A 90 6.98 -8.43 -4.77
CA ASN A 90 7.38 -9.67 -4.13
C ASN A 90 8.74 -9.44 -3.50
N TYR A 91 8.81 -9.42 -2.18
CA TYR A 91 10.07 -9.08 -1.51
C TYR A 91 11.17 -10.12 -1.71
N LYS A 92 10.87 -11.31 -2.23
CA LYS A 92 11.89 -12.28 -2.66
C LYS A 92 12.65 -11.80 -3.91
N TYR A 93 12.05 -10.88 -4.68
CA TYR A 93 12.60 -10.29 -5.90
C TYR A 93 12.49 -8.75 -5.82
N PRO A 94 13.26 -8.09 -4.94
CA PRO A 94 13.03 -6.69 -4.55
C PRO A 94 13.44 -5.66 -5.62
N GLN A 95 14.00 -6.07 -6.75
CA GLN A 95 14.53 -5.14 -7.75
C GLN A 95 13.45 -4.33 -8.46
N LYS A 96 12.26 -4.91 -8.65
CA LYS A 96 11.14 -4.29 -9.36
C LYS A 96 9.82 -4.88 -8.90
N PRO A 97 8.71 -4.14 -9.02
CA PRO A 97 7.40 -4.72 -8.74
C PRO A 97 7.11 -5.85 -9.74
N VAL A 98 6.38 -6.86 -9.27
CA VAL A 98 5.92 -7.98 -10.09
C VAL A 98 4.81 -7.52 -11.03
N ARG A 99 3.98 -6.56 -10.57
CA ARG A 99 2.96 -5.89 -11.38
C ARG A 99 2.82 -4.43 -10.99
N THR A 100 2.41 -3.63 -11.97
CA THR A 100 2.07 -2.23 -11.78
C THR A 100 0.71 -1.98 -12.43
N PHE A 101 -0.26 -1.52 -11.64
CA PHE A 101 -1.58 -1.14 -12.12
C PHE A 101 -1.57 0.38 -12.36
N ASN A 102 -1.79 0.78 -13.61
CA ASN A 102 -1.72 2.17 -14.02
C ASN A 102 -3.05 2.60 -14.67
N GLU A 103 -4.02 2.97 -13.84
CA GLU A 103 -5.28 3.54 -14.32
C GLU A 103 -5.77 4.75 -13.52
N HIS A 104 -5.33 4.94 -12.27
CA HIS A 104 -5.66 6.15 -11.55
C HIS A 104 -4.95 7.34 -12.20
N LYS A 105 -5.64 8.48 -12.21
CA LYS A 105 -5.13 9.69 -12.90
C LYS A 105 -4.37 10.64 -11.98
N LYS A 106 -4.34 10.31 -10.69
CA LYS A 106 -3.79 11.10 -9.59
C LYS A 106 -3.32 10.15 -8.49
N GLU A 107 -2.68 10.72 -7.48
CA GLU A 107 -2.09 10.08 -6.32
C GLU A 107 -3.01 8.98 -5.73
N VAL A 108 -2.43 7.82 -5.44
CA VAL A 108 -3.09 6.73 -4.72
C VAL A 108 -2.71 6.84 -3.24
N CYS A 109 -3.66 7.26 -2.41
CA CYS A 109 -3.40 7.56 -1.00
C CYS A 109 -3.71 6.40 -0.05
N GLY A 110 -4.56 5.47 -0.48
CA GLY A 110 -4.93 4.32 0.33
C GLY A 110 -4.97 3.06 -0.51
N VAL A 111 -4.44 1.98 0.04
CA VAL A 111 -4.62 0.63 -0.52
C VAL A 111 -5.13 -0.31 0.56
N ASP A 112 -5.92 -1.29 0.15
CA ASP A 112 -6.34 -2.34 1.06
C ASP A 112 -6.51 -3.67 0.34
N TRP A 113 -6.32 -4.75 1.09
CA TRP A 113 -6.44 -6.11 0.59
C TRP A 113 -7.60 -6.78 1.29
N CYS A 114 -8.49 -7.42 0.53
CA CYS A 114 -9.63 -8.14 1.09
C CYS A 114 -9.16 -9.15 2.15
N GLN A 115 -9.82 -9.16 3.31
CA GLN A 115 -9.42 -10.03 4.42
C GLN A 115 -10.04 -11.42 4.34
N ASN A 116 -11.02 -11.63 3.46
CA ASN A 116 -11.68 -12.91 3.30
C ASN A 116 -10.89 -13.80 2.33
N SER A 117 -10.70 -15.08 2.67
CA SER A 117 -9.91 -16.02 1.89
C SER A 117 -10.56 -16.46 0.57
N ILE A 118 -11.83 -16.13 0.35
CA ILE A 118 -12.58 -16.51 -0.84
C ILE A 118 -12.18 -15.63 -2.04
N ASP A 119 -11.94 -14.34 -1.79
CA ASP A 119 -11.75 -13.33 -2.83
C ASP A 119 -10.43 -12.57 -2.60
N ASP A 120 -9.44 -12.77 -3.48
CA ASP A 120 -8.11 -12.17 -3.34
C ASP A 120 -8.04 -10.76 -3.96
N PHE A 121 -9.00 -9.90 -3.65
CA PHE A 121 -9.14 -8.59 -4.30
C PHE A 121 -8.41 -7.46 -3.57
N LEU A 122 -8.05 -6.43 -4.35
CA LEU A 122 -7.43 -5.19 -3.89
C LEU A 122 -8.38 -4.01 -4.05
N LEU A 123 -8.32 -3.07 -3.12
CA LEU A 123 -8.88 -1.73 -3.25
C LEU A 123 -7.75 -0.70 -3.33
N SER A 124 -7.97 0.32 -4.15
CA SER A 124 -7.18 1.54 -4.12
C SER A 124 -8.10 2.76 -4.07
N ALA A 125 -7.72 3.75 -3.28
CA ALA A 125 -8.37 5.05 -3.17
C ALA A 125 -7.43 6.13 -3.71
N SER A 126 -7.97 7.02 -4.54
CA SER A 126 -7.18 8.04 -5.22
C SER A 126 -7.78 9.44 -5.12
N TRP A 127 -6.90 10.42 -5.27
CA TRP A 127 -7.21 11.82 -5.47
C TRP A 127 -7.91 12.12 -6.79
N ASP A 128 -8.06 11.14 -7.69
CA ASP A 128 -8.91 11.25 -8.88
C ASP A 128 -10.41 11.11 -8.60
N CYS A 129 -10.79 11.13 -7.31
CA CYS A 129 -12.15 10.99 -6.79
C CYS A 129 -12.76 9.60 -6.99
N SER A 130 -11.94 8.58 -7.31
CA SER A 130 -12.41 7.21 -7.51
C SER A 130 -11.80 6.21 -6.53
N VAL A 131 -12.53 5.13 -6.31
CA VAL A 131 -12.01 3.89 -5.70
C VAL A 131 -12.02 2.82 -6.78
N LYS A 132 -10.92 2.07 -6.92
CA LYS A 132 -10.82 0.97 -7.89
C LYS A 132 -10.69 -0.37 -7.19
N LEU A 133 -11.37 -1.36 -7.76
CA LEU A 133 -11.28 -2.77 -7.40
C LEU A 133 -10.37 -3.49 -8.38
N TRP A 134 -9.45 -4.29 -7.87
CA TRP A 134 -8.50 -5.04 -8.69
C TRP A 134 -8.50 -6.52 -8.35
N ASP A 135 -8.31 -7.33 -9.38
CA ASP A 135 -7.84 -8.70 -9.26
C ASP A 135 -6.32 -8.68 -9.48
N PRO A 136 -5.50 -9.16 -8.52
CA PRO A 136 -4.04 -9.18 -8.64
C PRO A 136 -3.55 -9.98 -9.84
N ASN A 137 -4.39 -10.86 -10.41
CA ASN A 137 -4.08 -11.68 -11.56
C ASN A 137 -4.45 -11.03 -12.90
N LYS A 138 -5.21 -9.93 -12.90
CA LYS A 138 -5.57 -9.18 -14.11
C LYS A 138 -4.71 -7.92 -14.28
N TYR A 139 -4.76 -7.31 -15.45
CA TYR A 139 -4.00 -6.09 -15.77
C TYR A 139 -4.85 -4.82 -15.66
N CYS A 140 -6.17 -4.94 -15.64
CA CYS A 140 -7.11 -3.83 -15.57
C CYS A 140 -7.97 -3.94 -14.31
N SER A 141 -8.50 -2.80 -13.86
CA SER A 141 -9.45 -2.77 -12.75
C SER A 141 -10.71 -3.55 -13.12
N LEU A 142 -11.23 -4.30 -12.15
CA LEU A 142 -12.52 -4.99 -12.28
C LEU A 142 -13.68 -4.00 -12.29
N THR A 143 -13.56 -2.95 -11.48
CA THR A 143 -14.62 -1.96 -11.28
C THR A 143 -14.00 -0.65 -10.82
N THR A 144 -14.56 0.46 -11.31
CA THR A 144 -14.24 1.81 -10.83
C THR A 144 -15.47 2.40 -10.16
N TYR A 145 -15.42 2.63 -8.86
CA TYR A 145 -16.48 3.25 -8.09
C TYR A 145 -16.33 4.77 -8.14
N LYS A 146 -17.32 5.43 -8.74
CA LYS A 146 -17.44 6.89 -8.81
C LYS A 146 -18.66 7.31 -8.01
N GLY A 147 -18.41 7.87 -6.83
CA GLY A 147 -19.46 8.43 -5.97
C GLY A 147 -18.96 9.59 -5.11
N HIS A 148 -17.64 9.78 -5.02
CA HIS A 148 -17.05 10.93 -4.35
C HIS A 148 -16.88 12.08 -5.33
N ASP A 149 -17.26 13.29 -4.91
CA ASP A 149 -17.04 14.52 -5.70
C ASP A 149 -15.65 15.14 -5.44
N ARG A 150 -14.88 14.56 -4.52
CA ARG A 150 -13.60 15.08 -4.01
C ARG A 150 -12.61 13.96 -3.76
N LEU A 151 -11.39 14.35 -3.39
CA LEU A 151 -10.25 13.47 -3.12
C LEU A 151 -10.67 12.37 -2.15
N VAL A 152 -10.41 11.11 -2.52
CA VAL A 152 -10.61 9.96 -1.64
C VAL A 152 -9.29 9.72 -0.91
N TYR A 153 -9.33 9.78 0.42
CA TYR A 153 -8.13 9.63 1.24
C TYR A 153 -7.84 8.16 1.57
N GLU A 154 -8.89 7.38 1.82
CA GLU A 154 -8.75 5.98 2.21
C GLU A 154 -9.99 5.17 1.81
N ALA A 155 -9.76 3.90 1.50
CA ALA A 155 -10.80 2.90 1.38
C ALA A 155 -10.36 1.65 2.13
N LYS A 156 -11.27 1.06 2.92
CA LYS A 156 -11.00 -0.16 3.70
C LYS A 156 -12.09 -1.18 3.53
N TRP A 157 -11.67 -2.43 3.35
CA TRP A 157 -12.55 -3.57 3.25
C TRP A 157 -13.21 -3.84 4.60
N SER A 158 -14.47 -4.29 4.57
CA SER A 158 -15.09 -4.85 5.76
C SER A 158 -14.36 -6.14 6.17
N PRO A 159 -13.99 -6.32 7.44
CA PRO A 159 -13.37 -7.55 7.90
C PRO A 159 -14.35 -8.72 7.96
N PHE A 160 -15.66 -8.47 7.85
CA PHE A 160 -16.71 -9.49 7.97
C PHE A 160 -17.44 -9.77 6.66
N LEU A 161 -17.65 -8.75 5.82
CA LEU A 161 -18.41 -8.84 4.58
C LEU A 161 -17.49 -8.60 3.39
N SER A 162 -17.20 -9.64 2.60
CA SER A 162 -16.35 -9.51 1.42
C SER A 162 -16.95 -8.60 0.34
N SER A 163 -18.25 -8.36 0.35
CA SER A 163 -18.93 -7.47 -0.60
C SER A 163 -18.95 -6.00 -0.19
N CYS A 164 -18.41 -5.64 0.98
CA CYS A 164 -18.53 -4.29 1.52
C CYS A 164 -17.17 -3.65 1.79
N PHE A 165 -17.07 -2.37 1.49
CA PHE A 165 -15.94 -1.51 1.88
C PHE A 165 -16.47 -0.14 2.30
N ALA A 166 -15.70 0.56 3.12
CA ALA A 166 -15.93 1.95 3.46
C ALA A 166 -14.89 2.81 2.75
N SER A 167 -15.25 4.05 2.39
CA SER A 167 -14.31 5.03 1.85
C SER A 167 -14.61 6.42 2.39
N VAL A 168 -13.57 7.23 2.52
CA VAL A 168 -13.66 8.59 3.09
C VAL A 168 -13.09 9.60 2.11
N SER A 169 -13.83 10.70 1.92
CA SER A 169 -13.43 11.81 1.06
C SER A 169 -13.63 13.14 1.75
N GLY A 170 -12.97 14.17 1.22
CA GLY A 170 -13.20 15.55 1.66
C GLY A 170 -14.63 16.01 1.34
N ARG A 171 -15.21 16.85 2.20
CA ARG A 171 -16.52 17.49 1.99
C ARG A 171 -16.36 18.99 1.79
N ILE A 172 -17.16 19.58 0.90
CA ILE A 172 -17.34 21.05 0.85
C ILE A 172 -18.59 21.41 1.66
N LYS A 173 -18.49 22.49 2.44
CA LYS A 173 -19.63 23.16 3.09
C LYS A 173 -20.38 24.02 2.07
#